data_AF-A0A7S1DEW8-F1
#
_entry.id   AF-A0A7S1DEW8-F1
#
_cell.length_a   1.000
_cell.length_b   1.000
_cell.length_c   1.000
_cell.angle_alpha   90.00
_cell.angle_beta   90.00
_cell.angle_gamma   90.00
#
_symmetry.space_group_name_H-M   'P 1'
#
loop_
_entity.id
_entity.type
_entity.pdbx_description
1 polymer ?
#
loop_
_entity_poly.entity_id
_entity_poly.type
_entity_poly.pdbx_seq_one_letter_code
_entity_poly.pdbx_strand_id
1 'polypeptide(L)'
;QALAALDLLTSPSMAAAFPPSQRDALALFAVHLHGQGFGIGLIFFGVACVVRGALIARSGVLPRPLGAMLLVAGLAYLVNSAALLLAPAIASLLFPAVLLPAFIGELALALWLTAGRHRLALAGSGPISGAS
;
A
#
# COMPACT_ATOMS: atom_id res chain seq x y z
N GLN A 1 -12.78 0.22 -10.74
CA GLN A 1 -13.62 1.43 -10.64
C GLN A 1 -13.12 2.56 -11.54
N ALA A 2 -11.82 2.87 -11.59
CA ALA A 2 -11.27 3.78 -12.63
C ALA A 2 -11.49 3.28 -14.07
N LEU A 3 -11.39 1.97 -14.30
CA LEU A 3 -11.76 1.33 -15.58
C LEU A 3 -13.23 1.55 -15.97
N ALA A 4 -14.13 1.73 -15.01
CA ALA A 4 -15.54 2.02 -15.29
C ALA A 4 -15.72 3.44 -15.81
N ALA A 5 -14.95 4.41 -15.30
CA ALA A 5 -14.92 5.77 -15.84
C ALA A 5 -14.41 5.80 -17.29
N LEU A 6 -13.37 5.02 -17.59
CA LEU A 6 -12.86 4.87 -18.94
C LEU A 6 -13.91 4.24 -19.86
N ASP A 7 -14.50 3.12 -19.43
CA ASP A 7 -15.56 2.43 -20.18
C ASP A 7 -16.77 3.34 -20.46
N LEU A 8 -17.18 4.16 -19.49
CA LEU A 8 -18.24 5.16 -19.66
C LEU A 8 -17.99 6.19 -20.76
N LEU A 9 -16.71 6.52 -21.00
CA LEU A 9 -16.30 7.51 -21.99
C LEU A 9 -15.97 6.88 -23.36
N THR A 10 -15.47 5.64 -23.39
CA THR A 10 -15.01 5.00 -24.64
C THR A 10 -15.95 3.95 -25.21
N SER A 11 -16.89 3.38 -24.44
CA SER A 11 -17.74 2.30 -24.96
C SER A 11 -18.87 2.84 -25.86
N PRO A 12 -19.03 2.30 -27.09
CA PRO A 12 -20.09 2.72 -28.00
C PRO A 12 -21.49 2.38 -27.48
N SER A 13 -21.63 1.33 -26.67
CA SER A 13 -22.88 0.99 -25.97
C SER A 13 -23.28 2.07 -24.96
N MET A 14 -22.33 2.57 -24.17
CA MET A 14 -22.55 3.65 -23.22
C MET A 14 -22.78 4.99 -23.93
N ALA A 15 -22.17 5.19 -25.09
CA ALA A 15 -22.38 6.34 -25.94
C ALA A 15 -23.81 6.42 -26.52
N ALA A 16 -24.39 5.26 -26.85
CA ALA A 16 -25.77 5.16 -27.29
C ALA A 16 -26.78 5.26 -26.13
N ALA A 17 -26.42 4.79 -24.94
CA ALA A 17 -27.33 4.73 -23.79
C ALA A 17 -27.47 6.06 -23.02
N PHE A 18 -26.45 6.93 -23.03
CA PHE A 18 -26.44 8.17 -22.25
C PHE A 18 -26.00 9.38 -23.09
N PRO A 19 -26.53 10.59 -22.83
CA PRO A 19 -26.02 11.83 -23.41
C PRO A 19 -24.62 12.20 -22.88
N PRO A 20 -23.86 13.05 -23.60
CA PRO A 20 -22.46 13.38 -23.27
C PRO A 20 -22.27 13.93 -21.85
N SER A 21 -23.10 14.90 -21.45
CA SER A 21 -23.03 15.54 -20.13
C SER A 21 -23.28 14.58 -18.97
N GLN A 22 -24.13 13.56 -19.18
CA GLN A 22 -24.43 12.55 -18.17
C GLN A 22 -23.29 11.53 -18.04
N ARG A 23 -22.60 11.20 -19.14
CA ARG A 23 -21.40 10.34 -19.11
C ARG A 23 -20.25 11.01 -18.39
N ASP A 24 -20.01 12.29 -18.63
CA ASP A 24 -18.95 13.05 -17.95
C ASP A 24 -19.21 13.12 -16.44
N ALA A 25 -20.46 13.37 -16.04
CA ALA A 25 -20.85 13.36 -14.63
C ALA A 25 -20.67 11.98 -13.97
N LEU A 26 -21.04 10.89 -14.66
CA LEU A 26 -20.85 9.53 -14.15
C LEU A 26 -19.36 9.14 -14.10
N ALA A 27 -18.56 9.56 -15.06
CA ALA A 27 -17.12 9.32 -15.08
C ALA A 27 -16.43 10.04 -13.90
N LEU A 28 -16.77 11.31 -13.66
CA LEU A 28 -16.31 12.05 -12.49
C LEU A 28 -16.74 11.38 -11.19
N PHE A 29 -17.99 10.92 -11.11
CA PHE A 29 -18.49 10.20 -9.95
C PHE A 29 -17.72 8.89 -9.71
N ALA A 30 -17.43 8.11 -10.75
CA ALA A 30 -16.65 6.88 -10.66
C ALA A 30 -15.20 7.14 -10.20
N VAL A 31 -14.60 8.27 -10.62
CA VAL A 31 -13.28 8.72 -10.16
C VAL A 31 -13.31 9.11 -8.68
N HIS A 32 -14.34 9.85 -8.24
CA HIS A 32 -14.52 10.18 -6.82
C HIS A 32 -14.72 8.92 -5.96
N LEU A 33 -15.55 7.97 -6.42
CA LEU A 33 -15.76 6.71 -5.74
C LEU A 33 -14.47 5.90 -5.62
N HIS A 34 -13.64 5.91 -6.68
CA HIS A 34 -12.35 5.26 -6.67
C HIS A 34 -11.42 5.86 -5.59
N GLY A 35 -11.39 7.18 -5.46
CA GLY A 35 -10.61 7.86 -4.41
C GLY A 35 -11.05 7.45 -3.00
N GLN A 36 -12.36 7.37 -2.76
CA GLN A 36 -12.91 6.92 -1.46
C GLN A 36 -12.61 5.44 -1.18
N GLY A 37 -12.82 4.56 -2.16
CA GLY A 37 -12.52 3.13 -2.02
C GLY A 37 -11.03 2.87 -1.80
N PHE A 38 -10.17 3.64 -2.47
CA PHE A 38 -8.72 3.59 -2.25
C PHE A 38 -8.35 3.98 -0.82
N GLY A 39 -8.90 5.08 -0.30
CA GLY A 39 -8.68 5.51 1.09
C GLY A 39 -9.08 4.44 2.11
N ILE A 40 -10.23 3.79 1.93
CA ILE A 40 -10.69 2.69 2.81
C ILE A 40 -9.72 1.50 2.76
N GLY A 41 -9.29 1.07 1.57
CA GLY A 41 -8.32 -0.01 1.42
C GLY A 41 -6.98 0.30 2.09
N LEU A 42 -6.55 1.56 2.01
CA LEU A 42 -5.32 2.05 2.61
C LEU A 42 -5.36 2.04 4.16
N ILE A 43 -6.54 2.15 4.78
CA ILE A 43 -6.71 1.98 6.24
C ILE A 43 -6.37 0.55 6.64
N PHE A 44 -6.99 -0.45 6.00
CA PHE A 44 -6.73 -1.86 6.32
C PHE A 44 -5.25 -2.21 6.10
N PHE A 45 -4.67 -1.68 5.03
CA PHE A 45 -3.24 -1.84 4.75
C PHE A 45 -2.35 -1.17 5.80
N GLY A 46 -2.64 0.07 6.19
CA GLY A 46 -1.93 0.79 7.24
C GLY A 46 -1.96 0.04 8.58
N VAL A 47 -3.13 -0.48 8.97
CA VAL A 47 -3.26 -1.34 10.17
C VAL A 47 -2.40 -2.59 10.06
N ALA A 48 -2.44 -3.27 8.92
CA ALA A 48 -1.62 -4.46 8.70
C ALA A 48 -0.12 -4.13 8.82
N CYS A 49 0.33 -2.98 8.29
CA CYS A 49 1.73 -2.54 8.40
C CYS A 49 2.13 -2.16 9.82
N VAL A 50 1.25 -1.51 10.60
CA VAL A 50 1.47 -1.26 12.03
C VAL A 50 1.63 -2.57 12.79
N VAL A 51 0.73 -3.53 12.60
CA VAL A 51 0.78 -4.84 13.26
C VAL A 51 2.07 -5.58 12.89
N ARG A 52 2.42 -5.60 11.60
CA ARG A 52 3.63 -6.27 11.10
C ARG A 52 4.90 -5.59 11.62
N GLY A 53 4.94 -4.26 11.66
CA GLY A 53 6.05 -3.47 12.21
C GLY A 53 6.24 -3.70 13.71
N ALA A 54 5.15 -3.74 14.48
CA ALA A 54 5.19 -4.07 15.90
C ALA A 54 5.69 -5.50 16.14
N LEU A 55 5.28 -6.46 15.31
CA LEU A 55 5.74 -7.84 15.40
C LEU A 55 7.23 -7.98 15.07
N ILE A 56 7.73 -7.23 14.07
CA ILE A 56 9.16 -7.16 13.72
C ILE A 56 9.97 -6.57 14.89
N ALA A 57 9.50 -5.47 15.49
CA ALA A 57 10.16 -4.83 16.62
C ALA A 57 10.28 -5.77 17.84
N ARG A 58 9.29 -6.67 18.04
CA ARG A 58 9.24 -7.63 19.15
C ARG A 58 9.98 -8.94 18.88
N SER A 59 9.98 -9.44 17.65
CA SER A 59 10.49 -10.78 17.33
C SER A 59 12.02 -10.85 17.25
N GLY A 60 12.71 -9.74 16.99
CA GLY A 60 14.18 -9.70 16.92
C GLY A 60 14.80 -10.48 15.74
N VAL A 61 13.97 -11.13 14.91
CA VAL A 61 14.38 -11.89 13.71
C VAL A 61 14.80 -10.95 12.58
N LEU A 62 14.25 -9.73 12.56
CA LEU A 62 14.54 -8.69 11.58
C LEU A 62 15.18 -7.45 12.22
N PRO A 63 15.91 -6.63 11.43
CA PRO A 63 16.49 -5.38 11.90
C PRO A 63 15.44 -4.46 12.53
N ARG A 64 15.61 -4.12 13.81
CA ARG A 64 14.75 -3.19 14.56
C ARG A 64 14.43 -1.86 13.84
N PRO A 65 15.37 -1.19 13.13
CA PRO A 65 15.04 0.05 12.42
C PRO A 65 14.02 -0.14 11.28
N LEU A 66 13.98 -1.30 10.62
CA LEU A 66 12.96 -1.60 9.60
C LEU A 66 11.56 -1.69 10.21
N GLY A 67 11.44 -2.28 11.39
CA GLY A 67 10.17 -2.33 12.12
C GLY A 67 9.66 -0.94 12.50
N ALA A 68 10.55 -0.04 12.93
CA ALA A 68 10.20 1.33 13.27
C ALA A 68 9.78 2.14 12.04
N MET A 69 10.49 2.02 10.91
CA MET A 69 10.08 2.66 9.65
C MET A 69 8.72 2.16 9.17
N LEU A 70 8.45 0.86 9.30
CA LEU A 70 7.17 0.27 8.90
C LEU A 70 6.00 0.70 9.81
N LEU A 71 6.27 0.92 11.10
CA LEU A 71 5.30 1.49 12.05
C LEU A 71 4.94 2.93 11.69
N VAL A 72 5.95 3.77 11.44
CA VAL A 72 5.76 5.17 11.03
C VAL A 72 5.02 5.24 9.69
N ALA A 73 5.38 4.38 8.74
CA ALA A 73 4.71 4.22 7.46
C ALA A 73 3.23 3.86 7.62
N GLY A 74 2.91 2.86 8.44
CA GLY A 74 1.53 2.44 8.69
C GLY A 74 0.67 3.51 9.36
N LEU A 75 1.24 4.24 10.33
CA LEU A 75 0.56 5.40 10.93
C LEU A 75 0.31 6.51 9.92
N ALA A 76 1.31 6.80 9.09
CA ALA A 76 1.22 7.84 8.07
C ALA A 76 0.13 7.50 7.04
N TYR A 77 0.01 6.23 6.62
CA TYR A 77 -1.10 5.76 5.79
C TYR A 77 -2.46 5.94 6.45
N LEU A 78 -2.57 5.67 7.75
CA LEU A 78 -3.82 5.86 8.50
C LEU A 78 -4.24 7.34 8.54
N VAL A 79 -3.29 8.23 8.81
CA VAL A 79 -3.51 9.68 8.81
C VAL A 79 -3.87 10.18 7.41
N ASN A 80 -3.18 9.72 6.36
CA ASN A 80 -3.51 10.07 4.99
C ASN A 80 -4.90 9.58 4.57
N SER A 81 -5.30 8.39 5.02
CA SER A 81 -6.63 7.85 4.75
C SER A 81 -7.74 8.61 5.47
N ALA A 82 -7.50 8.97 6.74
CA ALA A 82 -8.40 9.84 7.49
C ALA A 82 -8.50 11.24 6.85
N ALA A 83 -7.40 11.79 6.37
CA ALA A 83 -7.37 13.06 5.64
C ALA A 83 -8.12 12.97 4.30
N LEU A 84 -8.01 11.86 3.56
CA LEU A 84 -8.78 11.62 2.33
C LEU A 84 -10.30 11.60 2.59
N LEU A 85 -10.72 11.11 3.76
CA LEU A 85 -12.14 11.03 4.15
C LEU A 85 -12.70 12.36 4.70
N LEU A 86 -11.90 13.12 5.47
CA LEU A 86 -12.36 14.35 6.13
C LEU A 86 -12.06 15.63 5.33
N ALA A 87 -10.93 15.69 4.62
CA ALA A 87 -10.43 16.89 3.95
C ALA A 87 -9.49 16.55 2.77
N PRO A 88 -10.03 16.23 1.59
CA PRO A 88 -9.23 15.78 0.44
C PRO A 88 -8.19 16.80 -0.06
N ALA A 89 -8.37 18.09 0.22
CA ALA A 89 -7.40 19.14 -0.11
C ALA A 89 -6.10 19.08 0.73
N ILE A 90 -6.15 18.51 1.94
CA ILE A 90 -4.98 18.33 2.81
C ILE A 90 -4.27 17.01 2.49
N ALA A 91 -5.04 16.00 2.06
CA ALA A 91 -4.50 14.70 1.68
C ALA A 91 -3.51 14.79 0.51
N SER A 92 -3.78 15.60 -0.50
CA SER A 92 -2.89 15.78 -1.67
C SER A 92 -1.52 16.38 -1.29
N LEU A 93 -1.46 17.18 -0.23
CA LEU A 93 -0.22 17.77 0.27
C LEU A 93 0.60 16.79 1.13
N LEU A 94 -0.10 15.93 1.88
CA LEU A 94 0.52 14.90 2.73
C LEU A 94 0.95 13.67 1.94
N PHE A 95 0.30 13.40 0.80
CA PHE A 95 0.50 12.19 0.00
C PHE A 95 1.98 11.91 -0.34
N PRO A 96 2.78 12.87 -0.85
CA PRO A 96 4.19 12.61 -1.19
C PRO A 96 5.05 12.37 0.05
N ALA A 97 4.80 13.12 1.13
CA ALA A 97 5.56 13.04 2.37
C ALA A 97 5.30 11.74 3.15
N VAL A 98 4.10 11.17 3.01
CA VAL A 98 3.67 9.92 3.63
C VAL A 98 4.05 8.70 2.79
N LEU A 99 3.89 8.80 1.47
CA LEU A 99 4.08 7.67 0.56
C LEU A 99 5.56 7.31 0.40
N LEU A 100 6.46 8.30 0.32
CA LEU A 100 7.88 8.04 0.08
C LEU A 100 8.54 7.22 1.20
N PRO A 101 8.40 7.57 2.49
CA PRO A 101 8.99 6.79 3.58
C PRO A 101 8.35 5.41 3.72
N ALA A 102 7.04 5.34 3.46
CA ALA A 102 6.30 4.09 3.53
C ALA A 102 6.72 3.09 2.45
N PHE A 103 6.82 3.57 1.21
CA PHE A 103 7.28 2.79 0.08
C PHE A 103 8.71 2.29 0.28
N ILE A 104 9.60 3.15 0.81
CA ILE A 104 10.98 2.77 1.12
C ILE A 104 11.01 1.69 2.22
N GLY A 105 10.21 1.84 3.28
CA GLY A 105 10.13 0.86 4.37
C GLY A 105 9.64 -0.51 3.90
N GLU A 106 8.61 -0.54 3.05
CA GLU A 106 8.06 -1.78 2.49
C GLU A 106 8.98 -2.42 1.46
N LEU A 107 9.57 -1.61 0.58
CA LEU A 107 10.53 -2.10 -0.42
C LEU A 107 11.76 -2.69 0.27
N ALA A 108 12.27 -2.03 1.32
CA ALA A 108 13.39 -2.54 2.09
C ALA A 108 13.04 -3.86 2.80
N LEU A 109 11.82 -3.98 3.36
CA LEU A 109 11.33 -5.24 3.93
C LEU A 109 11.21 -6.34 2.88
N ALA A 110 10.60 -6.05 1.72
CA ALA A 110 10.41 -6.99 0.63
C ALA A 110 11.76 -7.48 0.08
N LEU A 111 12.71 -6.56 -0.15
CA LEU A 111 14.06 -6.88 -0.57
C LEU A 111 14.78 -7.74 0.46
N TRP A 112 14.65 -7.42 1.76
CA TRP A 112 15.25 -8.21 2.82
C TRP A 112 14.67 -9.64 2.89
N LEU A 113 13.35 -9.80 2.77
CA LEU A 113 12.71 -11.12 2.78
C LEU A 113 13.11 -11.96 1.56
N THR A 114 13.25 -11.33 0.40
CA THR A 114 13.57 -12.03 -0.85
C THR A 114 15.06 -12.38 -0.93
N ALA A 115 15.96 -11.45 -0.54
CA ALA A 115 17.41 -11.66 -0.57
C ALA A 115 17.93 -12.43 0.66
N GLY A 116 17.34 -12.22 1.84
CA GLY A 116 17.79 -12.81 3.11
C GLY A 116 17.50 -14.31 3.22
N ARG A 117 16.49 -14.83 2.50
CA ARG A 117 16.13 -16.25 2.51
C ARG A 117 17.25 -17.15 1.95
N HIS A 118 18.06 -16.64 1.03
CA HIS A 118 19.21 -17.37 0.48
C HIS A 118 20.35 -17.56 1.48
N ARG A 119 20.47 -16.72 2.52
CA ARG A 119 21.50 -16.88 3.56
C ARG A 119 21.10 -17.88 4.65
N LEU A 120 19.80 -18.04 4.91
CA LEU A 120 19.30 -19.05 5.85
C LEU A 120 19.34 -20.47 5.27
N ALA A 121 19.14 -20.61 3.95
CA ALA A 121 19.27 -21.90 3.28
C ALA A 121 20.72 -22.44 3.25
N LEU A 122 21.73 -21.56 3.24
CA LEU A 122 23.14 -21.93 3.26
C LEU A 122 23.72 -22.10 4.68
N ALA A 123 23.07 -21.52 5.69
CA ALA A 123 23.44 -21.75 7.10
C ALA A 123 22.91 -23.10 7.65
N GLY A 124 21.92 -23.70 6.99
CA GLY A 124 21.42 -25.05 7.29
C GLY A 124 22.27 -26.19 6.71
N SER A 125 23.27 -25.87 5.88
CA SER A 125 24.27 -26.82 5.39
C SER A 125 25.63 -26.51 6.00
N GLY A 126 25.73 -26.51 7.33
CA GLY A 126 27.02 -26.68 8.00
C GLY A 126 27.55 -28.10 7.71
N PRO A 127 28.86 -28.29 7.53
CA PRO A 127 29.42 -29.61 7.24
C PRO A 127 29.10 -30.56 8.39
N ILE A 128 28.48 -31.68 8.09
CA ILE A 128 28.47 -32.85 8.98
C ILE A 128 29.93 -33.30 9.17
N SER A 129 30.58 -32.78 10.21
CA SER A 129 31.87 -33.25 10.71
C SER A 129 31.63 -33.98 12.03
N GLY A 130 32.10 -35.22 12.08
CA GLY A 130 31.86 -36.25 13.10
C GLY A 130 31.69 -37.58 12.37
N ALA A 131 32.72 -38.28 11.90
CA ALA A 131 33.90 -38.79 12.62
C ALA A 131 33.50 -39.61 13.85
N SER A 132 33.19 -40.89 13.63
CA SER A 132 33.73 -42.07 14.34
C SER A 132 33.11 -43.35 13.78
#